data_AF-D7EC56-F1
#
_entry.id   AF-D7EC56-F1
#
_cell.length_a   1.000
_cell.length_b   1.000
_cell.length_c   1.000
_cell.angle_alpha   90.00
_cell.angle_beta   90.00
_cell.angle_gamma   90.00
#
_symmetry.space_group_name_H-M   'P 1'
#
loop_
_entity.id
_entity.type
_entity.pdbx_description
1 polymer ?
#
loop_
_entity_poly.entity_id
_entity_poly.type
_entity_poly.pdbx_seq_one_letter_code
_entity_poly.pdbx_strand_id
1 'polypeptide(L)'
;MLEDYDIPHENDYVTESEDNLALGISNNVNIQTDKQEPIISSCRVCNLLKTDLFNEKQINDWFKEVYSDPENQPSIRMLVDEFNNKILTNLFQEKYPEEDLVFDIDKFRKYIEVYSINTLETIDRETWDIGDAIARKHNIDVLEFSTAFINKYDIKKHLQCLGFNLNDDNKYQKYVNDLKKGFDFSQNVANKALERALNRKLVSGNFKAETIIICEDCGKELRVSDLLKNGHNCSNQR
;
A
#
# COMPACT_ATOMS: atom_id res chain seq x y z
N MET A 1 -45.34 -0.24 50.90
CA MET A 1 -46.53 -0.72 50.16
C MET A 1 -47.36 0.51 49.87
N LEU A 2 -47.75 0.72 48.61
CA LEU A 2 -48.61 1.81 48.12
C LEU A 2 -47.98 3.21 48.24
N GLU A 3 -48.14 4.14 47.29
CA GLU A 3 -48.46 4.04 45.85
C GLU A 3 -48.06 5.38 45.18
N ASP A 4 -48.10 5.43 43.85
CA ASP A 4 -47.66 6.58 43.04
C ASP A 4 -48.52 7.84 43.22
N TYR A 5 -47.96 9.01 42.84
CA TYR A 5 -48.73 10.19 42.46
C TYR A 5 -48.07 10.94 41.29
N ASP A 6 -48.88 11.29 40.29
CA ASP A 6 -48.46 11.89 39.03
C ASP A 6 -48.17 13.41 39.10
N ILE A 7 -47.13 13.82 38.35
CA ILE A 7 -47.10 14.86 37.28
C ILE A 7 -48.34 15.82 37.29
N PRO A 8 -48.19 17.19 37.27
CA PRO A 8 -47.61 17.84 36.09
C PRO A 8 -47.05 19.30 36.10
N HIS A 9 -46.29 19.56 35.03
CA HIS A 9 -46.22 20.73 34.12
C HIS A 9 -45.87 22.19 34.52
N GLU A 10 -45.12 22.76 33.56
CA GLU A 10 -45.04 24.15 33.05
C GLU A 10 -44.16 25.20 33.78
N ASN A 11 -43.23 25.75 32.98
CA ASN A 11 -42.34 26.86 33.34
C ASN A 11 -42.90 28.16 32.77
N ASP A 12 -43.08 29.16 33.63
CA ASP A 12 -43.52 30.51 33.28
C ASP A 12 -42.34 31.48 33.09
N TYR A 13 -42.23 32.06 31.87
CA TYR A 13 -41.62 33.37 31.48
C TYR A 13 -40.19 33.71 32.01
N VAL A 14 -39.44 34.76 31.62
CA VAL A 14 -39.67 36.10 31.05
C VAL A 14 -38.44 36.53 30.17
N THR A 15 -38.69 37.47 29.25
CA THR A 15 -37.85 38.29 28.30
C THR A 15 -36.39 38.64 28.69
N GLU A 16 -35.49 39.18 27.85
CA GLU A 16 -35.52 40.16 26.72
C GLU A 16 -34.33 39.90 25.73
N SER A 17 -34.10 40.54 24.58
CA SER A 17 -34.78 41.54 23.69
C SER A 17 -34.18 41.49 22.26
N GLU A 18 -34.78 42.18 21.27
CA GLU A 18 -34.29 42.30 19.87
C GLU A 18 -34.35 43.76 19.35
N ASP A 19 -33.60 44.01 18.25
CA ASP A 19 -33.85 45.02 17.20
C ASP A 19 -33.69 46.55 17.49
N ASN A 20 -33.19 47.39 16.56
CA ASN A 20 -32.44 47.15 15.32
C ASN A 20 -31.70 48.46 14.93
N LEU A 21 -30.45 48.41 14.46
CA LEU A 21 -29.68 49.62 14.04
C LEU A 21 -29.46 49.63 12.52
N ALA A 22 -30.09 50.58 11.83
CA ALA A 22 -29.91 50.75 10.39
C ALA A 22 -28.55 51.37 10.05
N LEU A 23 -27.66 50.57 9.41
CA LEU A 23 -26.38 51.05 8.89
C LEU A 23 -26.46 51.41 7.40
N GLY A 24 -25.91 52.58 7.08
CA GLY A 24 -25.75 53.07 5.71
C GLY A 24 -24.61 52.40 4.95
N ILE A 25 -24.68 52.54 3.62
CA ILE A 25 -23.81 51.88 2.64
C ILE A 25 -22.37 52.42 2.68
N SER A 26 -21.38 51.53 2.66
CA SER A 26 -20.09 51.78 2.00
C SER A 26 -19.45 50.47 1.55
N ASN A 27 -19.12 50.39 0.26
CA ASN A 27 -18.36 49.26 -0.30
C ASN A 27 -16.94 49.24 0.27
N ASN A 28 -16.43 48.08 0.68
CA ASN A 28 -15.08 47.67 0.31
C ASN A 28 -14.75 46.20 0.61
N VAL A 29 -13.92 45.64 -0.27
CA VAL A 29 -13.27 44.31 -0.22
C VAL A 29 -14.20 43.10 -0.03
N ASN A 30 -14.65 42.53 -1.15
CA ASN A 30 -15.10 41.13 -1.19
C ASN A 30 -13.88 40.20 -1.01
N ILE A 31 -13.44 40.00 0.23
CA ILE A 31 -12.56 38.87 0.56
C ILE A 31 -13.45 37.63 0.66
N GLN A 32 -13.76 37.03 -0.49
CA GLN A 32 -14.05 35.60 -0.52
C GLN A 32 -12.77 34.87 -0.15
N THR A 33 -12.52 34.72 1.15
CA THR A 33 -11.83 33.53 1.65
C THR A 33 -12.78 32.37 1.39
N ASP A 34 -12.74 31.86 0.15
CA ASP A 34 -13.21 30.51 -0.12
C ASP A 34 -12.49 29.61 0.88
N LYS A 35 -13.22 29.13 1.88
CA LYS A 35 -12.80 27.98 2.67
C LYS A 35 -12.87 26.79 1.72
N GLN A 36 -11.85 26.69 0.89
CA GLN A 36 -11.69 25.64 -0.09
C GLN A 36 -11.58 24.35 0.72
N GLU A 37 -12.65 23.55 0.73
CA GLU A 37 -12.66 22.28 1.44
C GLU A 37 -11.44 21.47 0.98
N PRO A 38 -10.67 20.87 1.92
CA PRO A 38 -9.40 20.26 1.57
C PRO A 38 -9.64 19.12 0.59
N ILE A 39 -9.22 19.32 -0.67
CA ILE A 39 -9.39 18.32 -1.73
C ILE A 39 -8.64 17.05 -1.32
N ILE A 40 -9.41 16.05 -0.88
CA ILE A 40 -8.90 14.76 -0.47
C ILE A 40 -8.31 14.08 -1.71
N SER A 41 -7.00 13.83 -1.69
CA SER A 41 -6.33 13.09 -2.75
C SER A 41 -6.78 11.63 -2.71
N SER A 42 -6.84 10.98 -3.87
CA SER A 42 -7.01 9.51 -3.89
C SER A 42 -5.73 8.78 -3.42
N CYS A 43 -4.61 9.47 -3.23
CA CYS A 43 -3.40 8.92 -2.63
C CYS A 43 -3.39 9.15 -1.10
N ARG A 44 -3.33 8.06 -0.34
CA ARG A 44 -3.33 8.07 1.13
C ARG A 44 -2.12 8.79 1.72
N VAL A 45 -0.94 8.66 1.10
CA VAL A 45 0.27 9.38 1.52
C VAL A 45 0.08 10.89 1.31
N CYS A 46 -0.42 11.35 0.15
CA CYS A 46 -0.75 12.76 -0.04
C CYS A 46 -1.73 13.30 1.03
N ASN A 47 -2.67 12.48 1.51
CA ASN A 47 -3.59 12.91 2.58
C ASN A 47 -2.89 12.99 3.94
N LEU A 48 -2.03 12.02 4.27
CA LEU A 48 -1.21 12.06 5.49
C LEU A 48 -0.27 13.28 5.49
N LEU A 49 0.34 13.62 4.35
CA LEU A 49 1.22 14.79 4.24
C LEU A 49 0.48 16.14 4.33
N LYS A 50 -0.85 16.16 4.13
CA LYS A 50 -1.70 17.34 4.38
C LYS A 50 -2.16 17.47 5.84
N THR A 51 -1.74 16.57 6.72
CA THR A 51 -1.96 16.70 8.18
C THR A 51 -0.73 17.32 8.83
N ASP A 52 -0.91 17.90 10.01
CA ASP A 52 0.18 18.53 10.77
C ASP A 52 1.22 17.52 11.30
N LEU A 53 0.98 16.20 11.14
CA LEU A 53 1.94 15.13 11.42
C LEU A 53 3.25 15.25 10.62
N PHE A 54 3.27 15.94 9.48
CA PHE A 54 4.44 15.96 8.59
C PHE A 54 4.73 17.34 8.01
N ASN A 55 6.02 17.65 7.89
CA ASN A 55 6.46 18.66 6.94
C ASN A 55 6.39 18.07 5.51
N GLU A 56 5.28 18.35 4.80
CA GLU A 56 5.03 17.83 3.44
C GLU A 56 6.23 18.01 2.51
N LYS A 57 6.84 19.20 2.51
CA LYS A 57 7.97 19.51 1.63
C LYS A 57 9.17 18.63 1.95
N GLN A 58 9.57 18.54 3.22
CA GLN A 58 10.72 17.74 3.65
C GLN A 58 10.53 16.26 3.30
N ILE A 59 9.32 15.71 3.49
CA ILE A 59 9.04 14.32 3.15
C ILE A 59 9.02 14.09 1.63
N ASN A 60 8.40 14.99 0.87
CA ASN A 60 8.38 14.88 -0.60
C ASN A 60 9.78 15.05 -1.21
N ASP A 61 10.63 15.88 -0.62
CA ASP A 61 12.03 16.04 -1.04
C ASP A 61 12.86 14.81 -0.66
N TRP A 62 12.64 14.19 0.51
CA TRP A 62 13.22 12.89 0.89
C TRP A 62 12.80 11.75 -0.07
N PHE A 63 11.50 11.63 -0.39
CA PHE A 63 11.04 10.65 -1.39
C PHE A 63 11.69 10.87 -2.75
N LYS A 64 11.92 12.13 -3.16
CA LYS A 64 12.64 12.41 -4.41
C LYS A 64 14.10 12.01 -4.31
N GLU A 65 14.82 12.44 -3.28
CA GLU A 65 16.24 12.13 -3.08
C GLU A 65 16.50 10.63 -3.13
N VAL A 66 15.71 9.85 -2.39
CA VAL A 66 15.84 8.39 -2.29
C VAL A 66 15.48 7.66 -3.58
N TYR A 67 14.62 8.22 -4.44
CA TYR A 67 14.15 7.56 -5.67
C TYR A 67 14.66 8.16 -6.99
N SER A 68 15.45 9.24 -6.94
CA SER A 68 15.99 9.92 -8.13
C SER A 68 17.20 9.23 -8.76
N ASP A 69 17.89 8.35 -8.03
CA ASP A 69 18.99 7.53 -8.56
C ASP A 69 18.46 6.11 -8.90
N PRO A 70 18.30 5.73 -10.18
CA PRO A 70 17.81 4.42 -10.58
C PRO A 70 18.71 3.24 -10.19
N GLU A 71 20.01 3.47 -9.96
CA GLU A 71 20.96 2.40 -9.65
C GLU A 71 20.98 2.04 -8.16
N ASN A 72 20.55 2.96 -7.29
CA ASN A 72 20.58 2.82 -5.83
C ASN A 72 19.20 2.88 -5.15
N GLN A 73 18.09 2.74 -5.90
CA GLN A 73 16.73 2.77 -5.34
C GLN A 73 16.56 1.68 -4.26
N PRO A 74 16.21 2.04 -3.01
CA PRO A 74 15.91 1.04 -1.99
C PRO A 74 14.61 0.30 -2.34
N SER A 75 14.47 -0.92 -1.82
CA SER A 75 13.24 -1.68 -2.05
C SER A 75 12.03 -0.93 -1.49
N ILE A 76 10.90 -0.99 -2.19
CA ILE A 76 9.64 -0.36 -1.74
C ILE A 76 9.19 -0.88 -0.37
N ARG A 77 9.65 -2.06 0.07
CA ARG A 77 9.46 -2.52 1.46
C ARG A 77 10.19 -1.61 2.45
N MET A 78 11.46 -1.30 2.22
CA MET A 78 12.22 -0.42 3.12
C MET A 78 11.61 0.98 3.21
N LEU A 79 11.12 1.53 2.10
CA LEU A 79 10.38 2.82 2.12
C LEU A 79 9.09 2.76 2.95
N VAL A 80 8.34 1.66 2.88
CA VAL A 80 7.15 1.46 3.73
C VAL A 80 7.54 1.36 5.19
N ASP A 81 8.55 0.54 5.51
CA ASP A 81 9.05 0.33 6.87
C ASP A 81 9.57 1.66 7.48
N GLU A 82 10.40 2.42 6.75
CA GLU A 82 10.93 3.73 7.17
C GLU A 82 9.84 4.80 7.30
N PHE A 83 8.87 4.85 6.38
CA PHE A 83 7.78 5.82 6.47
C PHE A 83 6.79 5.47 7.59
N ASN A 84 6.49 4.19 7.83
CA ASN A 84 5.70 3.75 8.98
C ASN A 84 6.43 4.03 10.31
N ASN A 85 7.77 3.91 10.36
CA ASN A 85 8.55 4.34 11.54
C ASN A 85 8.43 5.87 11.77
N LYS A 86 8.42 6.70 10.71
CA LYS A 86 8.17 8.15 10.83
C LYS A 86 6.73 8.47 11.26
N ILE A 87 5.72 7.78 10.71
CA ILE A 87 4.32 7.86 11.16
C ILE A 87 4.23 7.57 12.66
N LEU A 88 4.80 6.44 13.10
CA LEU A 88 4.77 6.00 14.49
C LEU A 88 5.48 6.98 15.43
N THR A 89 6.62 7.53 15.00
CA THR A 89 7.36 8.57 15.73
C THR A 89 6.49 9.81 15.96
N ASN A 90 5.92 10.35 14.90
CA ASN A 90 5.22 11.63 14.95
C ASN A 90 3.88 11.50 15.69
N LEU A 91 3.14 10.41 15.49
CA LEU A 91 1.92 10.10 16.27
C LEU A 91 2.22 9.95 17.77
N PHE A 92 3.34 9.31 18.12
CA PHE A 92 3.72 9.15 19.52
C PHE A 92 4.07 10.51 20.15
N GLN A 93 4.82 11.35 19.44
CA GLN A 93 5.19 12.69 19.91
C GLN A 93 3.98 13.64 20.00
N GLU A 94 3.01 13.53 19.10
CA GLU A 94 1.75 14.30 19.20
C GLU A 94 0.91 13.87 20.41
N LYS A 95 0.82 12.57 20.68
CA LYS A 95 0.01 12.01 21.77
C LYS A 95 0.68 12.10 23.15
N TYR A 96 2.01 12.14 23.20
CA TYR A 96 2.84 12.18 24.41
C TYR A 96 3.99 13.22 24.28
N PRO A 97 3.70 14.53 24.14
CA PRO A 97 4.70 15.55 23.80
C PRO A 97 5.75 15.81 24.88
N GLU A 98 5.50 15.39 26.13
CA GLU A 98 6.41 15.54 27.27
C GLU A 98 7.27 14.27 27.52
N GLU A 99 7.12 13.21 26.72
CA GLU A 99 7.92 11.98 26.86
C GLU A 99 8.97 11.83 25.74
N ASP A 100 10.23 11.62 26.14
CA ASP A 100 11.29 11.25 25.22
C ASP A 100 11.03 9.87 24.57
N LEU A 101 11.33 9.77 23.28
CA LEU A 101 11.15 8.55 22.50
C LEU A 101 12.31 7.55 22.73
N VAL A 102 12.36 6.93 23.91
CA VAL A 102 13.51 6.10 24.36
C VAL A 102 13.45 4.62 23.93
N PHE A 103 12.60 4.25 22.96
CA PHE A 103 12.36 2.86 22.57
C PHE A 103 12.68 2.56 21.09
N ASP A 104 12.83 1.26 20.80
CA ASP A 104 13.07 0.74 19.45
C ASP A 104 11.78 0.84 18.60
N ILE A 105 11.68 1.91 17.81
CA ILE A 105 10.53 2.21 16.93
C ILE A 105 10.27 1.06 15.96
N ASP A 106 11.31 0.45 15.40
CA ASP A 106 11.15 -0.61 14.39
C ASP A 106 10.56 -1.87 15.00
N LYS A 107 10.97 -2.22 16.23
CA LYS A 107 10.31 -3.31 16.98
C LYS A 107 8.87 -2.97 17.34
N PHE A 108 8.59 -1.74 17.78
CA PHE A 108 7.21 -1.35 18.10
C PHE A 108 6.31 -1.35 16.85
N ARG A 109 6.81 -0.87 15.70
CA ARG A 109 6.13 -0.99 14.40
C ARG A 109 5.83 -2.44 14.06
N LYS A 110 6.81 -3.35 14.12
CA LYS A 110 6.62 -4.78 13.82
C LYS A 110 5.60 -5.44 14.74
N TYR A 111 5.59 -5.08 16.02
CA TYR A 111 4.57 -5.50 16.97
C TYR A 111 3.17 -5.02 16.55
N ILE A 112 3.01 -3.73 16.22
CA ILE A 112 1.73 -3.17 15.73
C ILE A 112 1.27 -3.87 14.44
N GLU A 113 2.18 -4.05 13.46
CA GLU A 113 1.91 -4.71 12.19
C GLU A 113 1.39 -6.14 12.38
N VAL A 114 2.04 -6.96 13.20
CA VAL A 114 1.60 -8.34 13.43
C VAL A 114 0.37 -8.42 14.33
N TYR A 115 0.25 -7.58 15.35
CA TYR A 115 -0.89 -7.61 16.27
C TYR A 115 -2.20 -7.18 15.59
N SER A 116 -2.15 -6.26 14.61
CA SER A 116 -3.36 -5.62 14.05
C SER A 116 -3.54 -5.70 12.53
N ILE A 117 -2.48 -5.98 11.75
CA ILE A 117 -2.54 -6.01 10.27
C ILE A 117 -2.30 -7.42 9.72
N ASN A 118 -1.27 -8.12 10.19
CA ASN A 118 -0.87 -9.45 9.71
C ASN A 118 -0.78 -10.47 10.85
N THR A 119 -1.92 -10.79 11.46
CA THR A 119 -2.04 -11.69 12.62
C THR A 119 -1.66 -13.16 12.37
N LEU A 120 -1.30 -13.51 11.12
CA LEU A 120 -0.79 -14.82 10.74
C LEU A 120 0.76 -14.89 10.71
N GLU A 121 1.44 -13.75 10.79
CA GLU A 121 2.90 -13.67 10.86
C GLU A 121 3.38 -13.80 12.31
N THR A 122 4.55 -14.41 12.51
CA THR A 122 5.15 -14.61 13.83
C THR A 122 6.30 -13.63 14.02
N ILE A 123 6.20 -12.72 14.98
CA ILE A 123 7.36 -11.96 15.45
C ILE A 123 8.20 -12.77 16.43
N ASP A 124 9.47 -12.40 16.55
CA ASP A 124 10.34 -12.93 17.61
C ASP A 124 9.90 -12.41 18.99
N ARG A 125 10.35 -13.12 20.02
CA ARG A 125 9.98 -12.82 21.40
C ARG A 125 10.48 -11.46 21.89
N GLU A 126 11.65 -11.00 21.45
CA GLU A 126 12.21 -9.72 21.91
C GLU A 126 11.36 -8.56 21.37
N THR A 127 10.99 -8.62 20.09
CA THR A 127 10.06 -7.67 19.46
C THR A 127 8.68 -7.69 20.13
N TRP A 128 8.15 -8.87 20.49
CA TRP A 128 6.89 -8.97 21.23
C TRP A 128 6.98 -8.34 22.63
N ASP A 129 7.97 -8.75 23.43
CA ASP A 129 8.13 -8.31 24.82
C ASP A 129 8.37 -6.78 24.89
N ILE A 130 9.09 -6.19 23.93
CA ILE A 130 9.26 -4.73 23.81
C ILE A 130 7.95 -4.03 23.41
N GLY A 131 7.26 -4.52 22.38
CA GLY A 131 6.04 -3.88 21.87
C GLY A 131 4.88 -3.91 22.86
N ASP A 132 4.65 -5.04 23.53
CA ASP A 132 3.64 -5.20 24.57
C ASP A 132 3.95 -4.34 25.81
N ALA A 133 5.23 -4.20 26.19
CA ALA A 133 5.63 -3.32 27.28
C ALA A 133 5.36 -1.84 26.98
N ILE A 134 5.66 -1.37 25.75
CA ILE A 134 5.36 0.01 25.31
C ILE A 134 3.84 0.23 25.30
N ALA A 135 3.08 -0.66 24.64
CA ALA A 135 1.64 -0.54 24.52
C ALA A 135 0.94 -0.47 25.90
N ARG A 136 1.38 -1.29 26.87
CA ARG A 136 0.86 -1.26 28.25
C ARG A 136 1.31 -0.05 29.05
N LYS A 137 2.59 0.35 28.97
CA LYS A 137 3.11 1.52 29.71
C LYS A 137 2.33 2.79 29.37
N HIS A 138 2.04 2.99 28.08
CA HIS A 138 1.41 4.22 27.57
C HIS A 138 -0.11 4.08 27.33
N ASN A 139 -0.69 2.90 27.63
CA ASN A 139 -2.09 2.57 27.36
C ASN A 139 -2.49 2.87 25.89
N ILE A 140 -1.65 2.44 24.95
CA ILE A 140 -1.85 2.63 23.50
C ILE A 140 -2.80 1.57 22.97
N ASP A 141 -3.88 2.03 22.31
CA ASP A 141 -4.63 1.16 21.41
C ASP A 141 -3.80 0.92 20.13
N VAL A 142 -3.33 -0.32 20.01
CA VAL A 142 -2.52 -0.80 18.89
C VAL A 142 -3.29 -0.72 17.56
N LEU A 143 -4.62 -0.89 17.59
CA LEU A 143 -5.47 -0.79 16.41
C LEU A 143 -5.64 0.66 15.96
N GLU A 144 -5.77 1.60 16.90
CA GLU A 144 -5.82 3.05 16.61
C GLU A 144 -4.57 3.49 15.83
N PHE A 145 -3.38 3.15 16.34
CA PHE A 145 -2.10 3.50 15.71
C PHE A 145 -1.91 2.85 14.33
N SER A 146 -2.39 1.62 14.12
CA SER A 146 -2.22 0.95 12.83
C SER A 146 -3.11 1.53 11.72
N THR A 147 -4.19 2.26 12.05
CA THR A 147 -5.01 2.95 11.04
C THR A 147 -4.24 4.00 10.24
N ALA A 148 -3.11 4.51 10.74
CA ALA A 148 -2.24 5.43 10.03
C ALA A 148 -1.21 4.72 9.12
N PHE A 149 -0.90 3.45 9.37
CA PHE A 149 0.17 2.72 8.65
C PHE A 149 -0.18 2.50 7.19
N ILE A 150 0.77 2.80 6.32
CA ILE A 150 0.63 2.64 4.87
C ILE A 150 1.22 1.32 4.38
N ASN A 151 0.91 0.97 3.14
CA ASN A 151 1.44 -0.22 2.48
C ASN A 151 2.19 0.10 1.18
N LYS A 152 2.70 -0.94 0.49
CA LYS A 152 3.47 -0.81 -0.74
C LYS A 152 2.70 -0.15 -1.90
N TYR A 153 1.38 -0.33 -1.97
CA TYR A 153 0.54 0.33 -2.98
C TYR A 153 0.42 1.83 -2.70
N ASP A 154 0.28 2.23 -1.43
CA ASP A 154 0.25 3.64 -1.03
C ASP A 154 1.55 4.36 -1.43
N ILE A 155 2.73 3.79 -1.14
CA ILE A 155 4.02 4.33 -1.59
C ILE A 155 4.12 4.38 -3.12
N LYS A 156 3.77 3.30 -3.83
CA LYS A 156 3.81 3.27 -5.30
C LYS A 156 2.97 4.40 -5.90
N LYS A 157 1.76 4.59 -5.39
CA LYS A 157 0.86 5.65 -5.83
C LYS A 157 1.41 7.05 -5.51
N HIS A 158 2.04 7.25 -4.35
CA HIS A 158 2.65 8.54 -4.00
C HIS A 158 3.83 8.90 -4.90
N LEU A 159 4.71 7.94 -5.20
CA LEU A 159 5.82 8.13 -6.12
C LEU A 159 5.32 8.51 -7.53
N GLN A 160 4.22 7.90 -8.00
CA GLN A 160 3.54 8.33 -9.22
C GLN A 160 2.99 9.77 -9.12
N CYS A 161 2.42 10.18 -7.99
CA CYS A 161 2.00 11.58 -7.76
C CYS A 161 3.18 12.57 -7.78
N LEU A 162 4.38 12.14 -7.40
CA LEU A 162 5.62 12.92 -7.50
C LEU A 162 6.24 12.90 -8.91
N GLY A 163 5.62 12.23 -9.88
CA GLY A 163 6.11 12.13 -11.27
C GLY A 163 7.11 11.01 -11.53
N PHE A 164 7.38 10.13 -10.55
CA PHE A 164 8.21 8.95 -10.80
C PHE A 164 7.45 7.93 -11.64
N ASN A 165 8.02 7.62 -12.80
CA ASN A 165 7.49 6.59 -13.68
C ASN A 165 7.89 5.21 -13.14
N LEU A 166 7.20 4.78 -12.09
CA LEU A 166 7.34 3.42 -11.58
C LEU A 166 6.87 2.45 -12.65
N ASN A 167 7.82 1.76 -13.27
CA ASN A 167 7.52 0.54 -14.01
C ASN A 167 6.76 -0.40 -13.06
N ASP A 168 5.49 -0.64 -13.33
CA ASP A 168 4.74 -1.66 -12.61
C ASP A 168 5.52 -2.97 -12.72
N ASP A 169 5.90 -3.55 -11.57
CA ASP A 169 6.56 -4.85 -11.48
C ASP A 169 5.84 -5.81 -12.41
N ASN A 170 6.46 -6.09 -13.56
CA ASN A 170 5.72 -6.49 -14.74
C ASN A 170 5.23 -7.93 -14.53
N LYS A 171 4.04 -8.08 -13.90
CA LYS A 171 3.48 -9.38 -13.50
C LYS A 171 3.42 -10.30 -14.70
N TYR A 172 3.07 -9.74 -15.86
CA TYR A 172 3.16 -10.39 -17.17
C TYR A 172 4.54 -11.00 -17.41
N GLN A 173 5.62 -10.24 -17.24
CA GLN A 173 7.00 -10.70 -17.42
C GLN A 173 7.43 -11.74 -16.38
N LYS A 174 6.91 -11.70 -15.14
CA LYS A 174 7.06 -12.81 -14.18
C LYS A 174 6.37 -14.08 -14.68
N TYR A 175 5.10 -14.01 -15.07
CA TYR A 175 4.36 -15.16 -15.60
C TYR A 175 4.99 -15.72 -16.88
N VAL A 176 5.47 -14.87 -17.79
CA VAL A 176 6.22 -15.25 -18.99
C VAL A 176 7.54 -15.96 -18.64
N ASN A 177 8.26 -15.47 -17.63
CA ASN A 177 9.50 -16.12 -17.14
C ASN A 177 9.21 -17.47 -16.47
N ASP A 178 8.15 -17.60 -15.68
CA ASP A 178 7.80 -18.86 -15.02
C ASP A 178 7.24 -19.89 -16.02
N LEU A 179 6.46 -19.45 -17.03
CA LEU A 179 6.08 -20.26 -18.20
C LEU A 179 7.31 -20.76 -18.95
N LYS A 180 8.26 -19.87 -19.27
CA LYS A 180 9.52 -20.24 -19.94
C LYS A 180 10.29 -21.32 -19.17
N LYS A 181 10.48 -21.16 -17.86
CA LYS A 181 11.11 -22.18 -17.00
C LYS A 181 10.37 -23.53 -17.06
N GLY A 182 9.03 -23.50 -17.07
CA GLY A 182 8.20 -24.70 -17.22
C GLY A 182 8.44 -25.43 -18.54
N PHE A 183 8.52 -24.69 -19.66
CA PHE A 183 8.84 -25.26 -20.98
C PHE A 183 10.28 -25.78 -21.07
N ASP A 184 11.26 -25.01 -20.58
CA ASP A 184 12.67 -25.43 -20.53
C ASP A 184 12.81 -26.73 -19.71
N PHE A 185 12.08 -26.87 -18.60
CA PHE A 185 12.03 -28.10 -17.82
C PHE A 185 11.41 -29.27 -18.60
N SER A 186 10.22 -29.09 -19.22
CA SER A 186 9.54 -30.16 -19.94
C SER A 186 10.35 -30.66 -21.13
N GLN A 187 11.00 -29.75 -21.87
CA GLN A 187 11.85 -30.09 -23.01
C GLN A 187 13.11 -30.84 -22.58
N ASN A 188 13.72 -30.48 -21.45
CA ASN A 188 14.85 -31.22 -20.87
C ASN A 188 14.48 -32.64 -20.42
N VAL A 189 13.28 -32.85 -19.86
CA VAL A 189 12.78 -34.19 -19.51
C VAL A 189 12.55 -35.03 -20.77
N ALA A 190 11.92 -34.45 -21.80
CA ALA A 190 11.67 -35.12 -23.07
C ALA A 190 12.97 -35.51 -23.81
N ASN A 191 13.94 -34.59 -23.90
CA ASN A 191 15.24 -34.85 -24.53
C ASN A 191 15.98 -36.00 -23.83
N LYS A 192 16.03 -36.03 -22.49
CA LYS A 192 16.64 -37.14 -21.72
C LYS A 192 15.95 -38.49 -21.96
N ALA A 193 14.64 -38.49 -22.18
CA ALA A 193 13.92 -39.72 -22.53
C ALA A 193 14.27 -40.21 -23.95
N LEU A 194 14.38 -39.30 -24.90
CA LEU A 194 14.75 -39.60 -26.29
C LEU A 194 16.22 -40.02 -26.43
N GLU A 195 17.16 -39.41 -25.70
CA GLU A 195 18.56 -39.85 -25.61
C GLU A 195 18.66 -41.30 -25.11
N ARG A 196 17.87 -41.68 -24.10
CA ARG A 196 17.80 -43.06 -23.61
C ARG A 196 17.23 -44.02 -24.65
N ALA A 197 16.27 -43.58 -25.46
CA ALA A 197 15.70 -44.36 -26.56
C ALA A 197 16.71 -44.52 -27.72
N LEU A 198 17.46 -43.47 -28.06
CA LEU A 198 18.54 -43.48 -29.05
C LEU A 198 19.65 -44.45 -28.67
N ASN A 199 20.12 -44.37 -27.42
CA ASN A 199 21.16 -45.27 -26.89
C ASN A 199 20.72 -46.75 -26.92
N ARG A 200 19.40 -47.02 -26.96
CA ARG A 200 18.80 -48.34 -27.14
C ARG A 200 18.46 -48.68 -28.60
N LYS A 201 18.81 -47.81 -29.56
CA LYS A 201 18.52 -47.90 -31.00
C LYS A 201 17.02 -47.98 -31.33
N LEU A 202 16.16 -47.41 -30.47
CA LEU A 202 14.70 -47.39 -30.65
C LEU A 202 14.22 -46.20 -31.51
N VAL A 203 15.07 -45.20 -31.71
CA VAL A 203 14.84 -44.01 -32.55
C VAL A 203 16.10 -43.66 -33.34
N SER A 204 15.97 -42.94 -34.45
CA SER A 204 17.08 -42.54 -35.32
C SER A 204 17.88 -41.36 -34.78
N GLY A 205 19.11 -41.15 -35.28
CA GLY A 205 20.07 -40.15 -34.77
C GLY A 205 19.61 -38.68 -34.76
N ASN A 206 18.59 -38.33 -35.54
CA ASN A 206 18.19 -36.94 -35.79
C ASN A 206 16.76 -36.69 -35.26
N PHE A 207 16.59 -36.73 -33.94
CA PHE A 207 15.34 -36.34 -33.28
C PHE A 207 15.49 -35.00 -32.55
N LYS A 208 14.36 -34.31 -32.33
CA LYS A 208 14.25 -33.14 -31.45
C LYS A 208 12.88 -33.14 -30.81
N ALA A 209 12.80 -32.96 -29.49
CA ALA A 209 11.52 -32.62 -28.86
C ALA A 209 11.24 -31.11 -29.08
N GLU A 210 10.07 -30.79 -29.62
CA GLU A 210 9.53 -29.43 -29.64
C GLU A 210 8.19 -29.41 -28.90
N THR A 211 7.94 -28.36 -28.12
CA THR A 211 6.63 -28.12 -27.51
C THR A 211 5.85 -27.14 -28.38
N ILE A 212 4.67 -27.58 -28.82
CA ILE A 212 3.73 -26.80 -29.61
C ILE A 212 2.55 -26.45 -28.72
N ILE A 213 2.14 -25.19 -28.72
CA ILE A 213 0.90 -24.72 -28.08
C ILE A 213 -0.13 -24.56 -29.20
N ILE A 214 -1.32 -25.10 -29.00
CA ILE A 214 -2.45 -24.94 -29.93
C ILE A 214 -3.41 -23.93 -29.30
N CYS A 215 -3.75 -22.87 -30.03
CA CYS A 215 -4.82 -21.98 -29.61
C CYS A 215 -6.17 -22.68 -29.78
N GLU A 216 -6.93 -22.85 -28.71
CA GLU A 216 -8.21 -23.57 -28.72
C GLU A 216 -9.26 -22.87 -29.62
N ASP A 217 -9.24 -21.53 -29.70
CA ASP A 217 -10.21 -20.73 -30.46
C ASP A 217 -10.02 -20.79 -31.98
N CYS A 218 -8.77 -20.88 -32.46
CA CYS A 218 -8.44 -20.78 -33.89
C CYS A 218 -7.64 -21.97 -34.44
N GLY A 219 -7.33 -22.97 -33.62
CA GLY A 219 -6.59 -24.17 -33.99
C GLY A 219 -5.13 -23.93 -34.39
N LYS A 220 -4.63 -22.69 -34.27
CA LYS A 220 -3.29 -22.33 -34.75
C LYS A 220 -2.21 -22.93 -33.85
N GLU A 221 -1.35 -23.75 -34.45
CA GLU A 221 -0.13 -24.24 -33.83
C GLU A 221 0.89 -23.09 -33.70
N LEU A 222 1.37 -22.86 -32.49
CA LEU A 222 2.36 -21.84 -32.15
C LEU A 222 3.52 -22.50 -31.40
N ARG A 223 4.75 -22.23 -31.85
CA ARG A 223 5.95 -22.62 -31.11
C ARG A 223 6.10 -21.72 -29.91
N VAL A 224 6.55 -22.29 -28.78
CA VAL A 224 6.84 -21.52 -27.55
C VAL A 224 7.81 -20.37 -27.83
N SER A 225 8.79 -20.57 -28.73
CA SER A 225 9.74 -19.54 -29.17
C SER A 225 9.09 -18.29 -29.78
N ASP A 226 7.92 -18.45 -30.38
CA ASP A 226 7.27 -17.42 -31.18
C ASP A 226 6.25 -16.67 -30.31
N LEU A 227 5.58 -17.38 -29.40
CA LEU A 227 4.77 -16.82 -28.32
C LEU A 227 5.59 -15.94 -27.38
N LEU A 228 6.76 -16.41 -26.93
CA LEU A 228 7.65 -15.66 -26.02
C LEU A 228 8.27 -14.40 -26.66
N LYS A 229 8.33 -14.32 -28.00
CA LYS A 229 8.87 -13.16 -28.72
C LYS A 229 7.82 -12.12 -29.08
N ASN A 230 6.63 -12.56 -29.50
CA ASN A 230 5.68 -11.69 -30.21
C ASN A 230 4.37 -11.43 -29.47
N GLY A 231 4.12 -12.05 -28.31
CA GLY A 231 2.93 -11.75 -27.50
C GLY A 231 1.60 -11.87 -28.26
N HIS A 232 1.34 -13.02 -28.87
CA HIS A 232 0.26 -13.17 -29.85
C HIS A 232 -1.16 -13.02 -29.27
N ASN A 233 -1.83 -11.91 -29.58
CA ASN A 233 -3.29 -11.81 -29.52
C ASN A 233 -3.91 -12.63 -30.66
N CYS A 234 -4.45 -13.82 -30.36
CA CYS A 234 -5.20 -14.63 -31.32
C CYS A 234 -6.59 -14.06 -31.69
N SER A 235 -7.05 -13.02 -30.98
CA SER A 235 -8.38 -12.42 -31.14
C SER A 235 -8.54 -11.49 -32.36
N ASN A 236 -7.44 -10.99 -32.95
CA ASN A 236 -7.48 -9.92 -33.97
C ASN A 236 -7.15 -10.38 -35.41
N GLN A 237 -7.35 -11.67 -35.73
CA GLN A 237 -7.22 -12.18 -37.11
C GLN A 237 -8.41 -13.07 -37.50
N ARG A 238 -9.52 -12.40 -37.85
CA ARG A 238 -10.56 -12.88 -38.76
C ARG A 238 -10.67 -11.92 -39.93
#